data_AF-A0AAV7GBT0-F1
#
_entry.id   AF-A0AAV7GBT0-F1
#
_cell.length_a   1.000
_cell.length_b   1.000
_cell.length_c   1.000
_cell.angle_alpha   90.00
_cell.angle_beta   90.00
_cell.angle_gamma   90.00
#
_symmetry.space_group_name_H-M   'P 1'
#
loop_
_entity.id
_entity.type
_entity.pdbx_description
1 polymer ?
#
loop_
_entity_poly.entity_id
_entity_poly.type
_entity_poly.pdbx_seq_one_letter_code
_entity_poly.pdbx_strand_id
1 'polypeptide(L)'
;MASLLLLIAVIFTVISPAAMAANDNATDFILRNCAATLYPQLCYKSLKPYAPAVNQSPLTLAVAAANVSLSKIKDASLQTVRLRRNSTGRVGAALRDCVESLRTAADLTKQSALEIQKLGPAAQAGGPSFAWEVSNAQTWMSAALTNEDTCIDGFDGVGVGGEGGGGDASAALKVFIGTVGRVKQYTSNALALLNALVVAATENSSDFIRRSCAVTLYSQLCYNSLKPYESTVRRSPLTLSIAAANVSLSKINNASLQAAELRRNSAGRVSAALRDCVELLGTAAELTKQSAAEIQKLGPAAQSGGPSFAWEASNAQTWMSAALTNEDTCIDGFSDAGRGYAAVLKAFLTKVRRVEQYTSNALALLNALVEVLTAISPTAVSATTNSTDFISRSCAVTLYPNLCYTSLKRYATTVKQSPLTVAVAAADVSLVKIKDAALQAVVLRRGSTGRASAALRDCVDLLRTAAHLTKQSVAETQKLVPAAQSGGSSFSWEASNAQTWMSAALTNEDTCIDGFHDFRGGAGSSVKRFLAKVERVEKYTSNALALLNALVDG
;
A
#
# COMPACT_ATOMS: atom_id res chain seq x y z
N MET A 1 49.62 -51.33 -9.64
CA MET A 1 48.32 -51.00 -10.27
C MET A 1 47.25 -51.21 -9.20
N ALA A 2 46.78 -50.11 -8.59
CA ALA A 2 45.38 -49.62 -8.67
C ALA A 2 44.43 -50.42 -7.73
N SER A 3 43.65 -49.88 -6.81
CA SER A 3 43.14 -48.51 -6.62
C SER A 3 42.77 -48.24 -5.15
N LEU A 4 42.97 -46.99 -4.76
CA LEU A 4 42.51 -46.36 -3.53
C LEU A 4 41.10 -45.77 -3.80
N LEU A 5 40.08 -46.10 -3.01
CA LEU A 5 38.78 -45.41 -3.03
C LEU A 5 38.44 -44.89 -1.63
N LEU A 6 38.61 -43.58 -1.47
CA LEU A 6 38.12 -42.78 -0.35
C LEU A 6 36.61 -42.57 -0.49
N LEU A 7 35.83 -43.03 0.50
CA LEU A 7 34.43 -42.65 0.68
C LEU A 7 34.38 -41.29 1.39
N ILE A 8 34.13 -40.22 0.62
CA ILE A 8 33.72 -38.91 1.14
C ILE A 8 32.22 -38.99 1.42
N ALA A 9 31.84 -39.11 2.69
CA ALA A 9 30.46 -38.92 3.11
C ALA A 9 30.16 -37.41 3.19
N VAL A 10 29.57 -36.84 2.13
CA VAL A 10 29.00 -35.49 2.16
C VAL A 10 27.69 -35.57 2.94
N ILE A 11 27.69 -35.09 4.19
CA ILE A 11 26.48 -34.89 4.97
C ILE A 11 25.75 -33.67 4.39
N PHE A 12 24.84 -33.89 3.45
CA PHE A 12 23.82 -32.91 3.09
C PHE A 12 22.78 -32.90 4.22
N THR A 13 22.83 -31.92 5.11
CA THR A 13 21.72 -31.63 6.02
C THR A 13 20.54 -31.15 5.18
N VAL A 14 19.58 -32.05 4.95
CA VAL A 14 18.32 -31.73 4.26
C VAL A 14 17.51 -30.82 5.20
N ILE A 15 17.46 -29.53 4.91
CA ILE A 15 16.61 -28.59 5.65
C ILE A 15 15.17 -28.87 5.21
N SER A 16 14.32 -29.30 6.15
CA SER A 16 12.93 -29.63 5.85
C SER A 16 12.15 -28.41 5.33
N PRO A 17 11.23 -28.57 4.35
CA PRO A 17 10.39 -27.48 3.84
C PRO A 17 9.61 -26.72 4.93
N ALA A 18 9.20 -27.42 5.99
CA ALA A 18 8.54 -26.82 7.15
C ALA A 18 9.46 -25.90 7.97
N ALA A 19 10.76 -26.22 8.06
CA ALA A 19 11.74 -25.38 8.75
C ALA A 19 12.09 -24.13 7.93
N MET A 20 12.13 -24.24 6.59
CA MET A 20 12.25 -23.09 5.69
C MET A 20 11.03 -22.16 5.81
N ALA A 21 9.81 -22.71 5.75
CA ALA A 21 8.58 -21.93 5.88
C ALA A 21 8.43 -21.25 7.26
N ALA A 22 8.86 -21.89 8.35
CA ALA A 22 8.86 -21.29 9.68
C ALA A 22 9.89 -20.15 9.81
N ASN A 23 11.05 -20.30 9.18
CA ASN A 23 12.10 -19.27 9.16
C ASN A 23 11.70 -18.05 8.30
N ASP A 24 11.01 -18.27 7.18
CA ASP A 24 10.43 -17.20 6.36
C ASP A 24 9.39 -16.42 7.17
N ASN A 25 8.47 -17.12 7.85
CA ASN A 25 7.44 -16.52 8.69
C ASN A 25 8.02 -15.73 9.89
N ALA A 26 9.14 -16.20 10.47
CA ALA A 26 9.82 -15.48 11.55
C ALA A 26 10.59 -14.25 11.05
N THR A 27 11.16 -14.32 9.85
CA THR A 27 11.83 -13.18 9.21
C THR A 27 10.83 -12.08 8.85
N ASP A 28 9.64 -12.47 8.37
CA ASP A 28 8.52 -11.57 8.09
C ASP A 28 8.00 -10.86 9.34
N PHE A 29 7.96 -11.58 10.46
CA PHE A 29 7.56 -10.99 11.72
C PHE A 29 8.52 -9.87 12.15
N ILE A 30 9.83 -10.08 12.02
CA ILE A 30 10.84 -9.06 12.32
C ILE A 30 10.68 -7.85 11.40
N LEU A 31 10.50 -8.09 10.11
CA LEU A 31 10.31 -7.06 9.09
C LEU A 31 9.13 -6.12 9.45
N ARG A 32 7.96 -6.68 9.81
CA ARG A 32 6.77 -5.90 10.18
C ARG A 32 6.98 -5.03 11.40
N ASN A 33 7.61 -5.57 12.44
CA ASN A 33 7.85 -4.83 13.68
C ASN A 33 8.93 -3.76 13.49
N CYS A 34 9.93 -4.00 12.65
CA CYS A 34 10.95 -3.01 12.31
C CYS A 34 10.43 -1.83 11.46
N ALA A 35 9.31 -2.00 10.74
CA ALA A 35 8.76 -0.94 9.89
C ALA A 35 8.26 0.29 10.66
N ALA A 36 7.87 0.11 11.93
CA ALA A 36 7.46 1.20 12.81
C ALA A 36 8.63 1.92 13.50
N THR A 37 9.88 1.52 13.22
CA THR A 37 11.08 2.09 13.84
C THR A 37 11.64 3.26 13.03
N LEU A 38 12.46 4.11 13.65
CA LEU A 38 13.09 5.26 12.98
C LEU A 38 14.16 4.82 11.95
N TYR A 39 14.79 3.66 12.14
CA TYR A 39 15.79 3.11 11.21
C TYR A 39 15.44 1.67 10.79
N PRO A 40 14.37 1.47 9.99
CA PRO A 40 13.82 0.14 9.68
C PRO A 40 14.81 -0.81 9.02
N GLN A 41 15.65 -0.31 8.11
CA GLN A 41 16.65 -1.11 7.40
C GLN A 41 17.71 -1.67 8.35
N LEU A 42 18.21 -0.81 9.25
CA LEU A 42 19.19 -1.20 10.24
C LEU A 42 18.59 -2.22 11.21
N CYS A 43 17.36 -1.98 11.65
CA CYS A 43 16.57 -2.87 12.49
C CYS A 43 16.50 -4.27 11.86
N TYR A 44 15.92 -4.37 10.67
CA TYR A 44 15.71 -5.65 10.01
C TYR A 44 17.03 -6.38 9.72
N LYS A 45 18.03 -5.69 9.16
CA LYS A 45 19.32 -6.31 8.82
C LYS A 45 20.02 -6.90 10.04
N SER A 46 19.92 -6.21 11.18
CA SER A 46 20.52 -6.68 12.42
C SER A 46 19.76 -7.80 13.11
N LEU A 47 18.43 -7.86 12.92
CA LEU A 47 17.56 -8.80 13.61
C LEU A 47 17.25 -10.05 12.80
N LYS A 48 17.32 -9.98 11.46
CA LYS A 48 17.12 -11.14 10.56
C LYS A 48 17.92 -12.39 10.98
N PRO A 49 19.21 -12.31 11.38
CA PRO A 49 19.94 -13.50 11.84
C PRO A 49 19.34 -14.18 13.08
N TYR A 50 18.52 -13.46 13.85
CA TYR A 50 17.84 -13.95 15.04
C TYR A 50 16.42 -14.46 14.77
N ALA A 51 15.96 -14.48 13.50
CA ALA A 51 14.61 -14.93 13.13
C ALA A 51 14.22 -16.28 13.74
N PRO A 52 15.06 -17.34 13.70
CA PRO A 52 14.70 -18.63 14.30
C PRO A 52 14.42 -18.53 15.81
N ALA A 53 15.16 -17.67 16.53
CA ALA A 53 15.01 -17.47 17.97
C ALA A 53 13.84 -16.54 18.31
N VAL A 54 13.50 -15.60 17.42
CA VAL A 54 12.37 -14.69 17.62
C VAL A 54 11.04 -15.45 17.53
N ASN A 55 10.91 -16.38 16.58
CA ASN A 55 9.72 -17.23 16.40
C ASN A 55 8.38 -16.49 16.58
N GLN A 56 8.28 -15.31 15.95
CA GLN A 56 7.09 -14.45 15.96
C GLN A 56 6.64 -13.90 17.32
N SER A 57 7.51 -13.86 18.32
CA SER A 57 7.18 -13.26 19.61
C SER A 57 7.66 -11.80 19.67
N PRO A 58 6.77 -10.82 19.94
CA PRO A 58 7.16 -9.42 20.13
C PRO A 58 8.15 -9.24 21.28
N LEU A 59 8.02 -10.07 22.32
CA LEU A 59 8.88 -10.05 23.49
C LEU A 59 10.29 -10.53 23.16
N THR A 60 10.42 -11.67 22.48
CA THR A 60 11.74 -12.19 22.06
C THR A 60 12.40 -11.27 21.04
N LEU A 61 11.62 -10.60 20.19
CA LEU A 61 12.11 -9.57 19.27
C LEU A 61 12.68 -8.36 20.00
N ALA A 62 11.97 -7.83 21.00
CA ALA A 62 12.45 -6.72 21.83
C ALA A 62 13.75 -7.11 22.58
N VAL A 63 13.83 -8.33 23.12
CA VAL A 63 15.04 -8.87 23.76
C VAL A 63 16.18 -8.98 22.75
N ALA A 64 15.93 -9.50 21.54
CA ALA A 64 16.94 -9.60 20.49
C ALA A 64 17.48 -8.22 20.09
N ALA A 65 16.62 -7.21 19.96
CA ALA A 65 17.02 -5.85 19.63
C ALA A 65 17.85 -5.19 20.74
N ALA A 66 17.47 -5.38 22.00
CA ALA A 66 18.25 -4.92 23.15
C ALA A 66 19.65 -5.59 23.18
N ASN A 67 19.73 -6.89 22.90
CA ASN A 67 21.00 -7.62 22.88
C ASN A 67 21.91 -7.23 21.71
N VAL A 68 21.34 -6.98 20.52
CA VAL A 68 22.09 -6.43 19.38
C VAL A 68 22.67 -5.06 19.73
N SER A 69 21.86 -4.18 20.33
CA SER A 69 22.28 -2.84 20.75
C SER A 69 23.40 -2.93 21.78
N LEU A 70 23.24 -3.77 22.80
CA LEU A 70 24.27 -4.03 23.82
C LEU A 70 25.60 -4.49 23.20
N SER A 71 25.55 -5.39 22.23
CA SER A 71 26.73 -5.87 21.52
C SER A 71 27.45 -4.72 20.80
N LYS A 72 26.69 -3.85 20.11
CA LYS A 72 27.24 -2.70 19.38
C LYS A 72 27.80 -1.60 20.28
N ILE A 73 27.18 -1.37 21.44
CA ILE A 73 27.72 -0.44 22.45
C ILE A 73 29.06 -0.97 23.00
N LYS A 74 29.16 -2.28 23.28
CA LYS A 74 30.41 -2.89 23.75
C LYS A 74 31.52 -2.82 22.70
N ASP A 75 31.21 -3.11 21.44
CA ASP A 75 32.15 -2.98 20.33
C ASP A 75 32.70 -1.54 20.23
N ALA A 76 31.81 -0.55 20.29
CA ALA A 76 32.19 0.86 20.26
C ALA A 76 33.04 1.25 21.48
N SER A 77 32.66 0.83 22.69
CA SER A 77 33.41 1.10 23.92
C SER A 77 34.85 0.55 23.84
N LEU A 78 35.02 -0.66 23.30
CA LEU A 78 36.35 -1.25 23.07
C LEU A 78 37.16 -0.46 22.04
N GLN A 79 36.53 0.03 20.98
CA GLN A 79 37.18 0.91 20.00
C GLN A 79 37.63 2.23 20.66
N THR A 80 36.79 2.85 21.49
CA THR A 80 37.14 4.08 22.22
C THR A 80 38.32 3.87 23.16
N VAL A 81 38.36 2.74 23.89
CA VAL A 81 39.49 2.40 24.77
C VAL A 81 40.81 2.28 23.98
N ARG A 82 40.77 1.71 22.77
CA ARG A 82 41.95 1.61 21.89
C ARG A 82 42.42 2.98 21.40
N LEU A 83 41.50 3.82 20.93
CA LEU A 83 41.81 5.18 20.48
C LEU A 83 42.39 6.04 21.60
N ARG A 84 41.85 5.89 22.81
CA ARG A 84 42.32 6.61 24.01
C ARG A 84 43.79 6.32 24.31
N ARG A 85 44.27 5.07 24.12
CA ARG A 85 45.67 4.71 24.41
C ARG A 85 46.68 5.53 23.60
N ASN A 86 46.29 5.97 22.40
CA ASN A 86 47.13 6.72 21.48
C ASN A 86 46.78 8.21 21.42
N SER A 87 45.94 8.71 22.35
CA SER A 87 45.43 10.08 22.33
C SER A 87 45.71 10.79 23.65
N THR A 88 46.19 12.03 23.58
CA THR A 88 46.47 12.90 24.73
C THR A 88 45.68 14.20 24.63
N GLY A 89 45.86 15.11 25.60
CA GLY A 89 45.20 16.42 25.61
C GLY A 89 43.67 16.33 25.64
N ARG A 90 43.01 17.27 24.94
CA ARG A 90 41.54 17.38 24.89
C ARG A 90 40.88 16.14 24.26
N VAL A 91 41.46 15.59 23.19
CA VAL A 91 40.97 14.36 22.54
C VAL A 91 41.01 13.18 23.52
N GLY A 92 42.12 13.01 24.24
CA GLY A 92 42.27 11.94 25.24
C GLY A 92 41.32 12.09 26.44
N ALA A 93 40.90 13.32 26.79
CA ALA A 93 39.88 13.57 27.81
C ALA A 93 38.47 13.20 27.30
N ALA A 94 38.07 13.72 26.14
CA ALA A 94 36.79 13.37 25.51
C ALA A 94 36.62 11.86 25.29
N LEU A 95 37.69 11.15 24.89
CA LEU A 95 37.68 9.69 24.78
C LEU A 95 37.50 8.97 26.13
N ARG A 96 37.98 9.54 27.25
CA ARG A 96 37.73 8.96 28.60
C ARG A 96 36.26 9.07 28.97
N ASP A 97 35.71 10.27 28.80
CA ASP A 97 34.33 10.58 29.17
C ASP A 97 33.35 9.79 28.28
N CYS A 98 33.67 9.63 26.99
CA CYS A 98 32.93 8.75 26.11
C CYS A 98 33.03 7.26 26.51
N VAL A 99 34.20 6.77 26.97
CA VAL A 99 34.30 5.37 27.47
C VAL A 99 33.36 5.16 28.67
N GLU A 100 33.30 6.12 29.59
CA GLU A 100 32.39 6.06 30.74
C GLU A 100 30.92 6.08 30.28
N SER A 101 30.57 7.01 29.39
CA SER A 101 29.21 7.12 28.85
C SER A 101 28.77 5.83 28.14
N LEU A 102 29.63 5.23 27.29
CA LEU A 102 29.31 3.97 26.60
C LEU A 102 29.24 2.76 27.56
N ARG A 103 29.97 2.76 28.67
CA ARG A 103 29.83 1.71 29.69
C ARG A 103 28.50 1.81 30.40
N THR A 104 28.10 3.02 30.80
CA THR A 104 26.79 3.30 31.37
C THR A 104 25.68 2.91 30.40
N ALA A 105 25.80 3.26 29.11
CA ALA A 105 24.85 2.85 28.07
C ALA A 105 24.75 1.31 27.95
N ALA A 106 25.88 0.60 28.02
CA ALA A 106 25.90 -0.85 27.97
C ALA A 106 25.21 -1.48 29.19
N ASP A 107 25.47 -0.96 30.39
CA ASP A 107 24.86 -1.48 31.62
C ASP A 107 23.35 -1.24 31.63
N LEU A 108 22.89 -0.05 31.22
CA LEU A 108 21.48 0.26 31.07
C LEU A 108 20.79 -0.62 30.02
N THR A 109 21.40 -0.79 28.85
CA THR A 109 20.86 -1.65 27.78
C THR A 109 20.78 -3.12 28.24
N LYS A 110 21.76 -3.58 29.02
CA LYS A 110 21.75 -4.91 29.63
C LYS A 110 20.62 -5.04 30.66
N GLN A 111 20.40 -4.03 31.50
CA GLN A 111 19.28 -4.01 32.44
C GLN A 111 17.94 -4.08 31.70
N SER A 112 17.75 -3.30 30.63
CA SER A 112 16.56 -3.39 29.78
C SER A 112 16.35 -4.79 29.23
N ALA A 113 17.38 -5.41 28.64
CA ALA A 113 17.29 -6.77 28.09
C ALA A 113 16.87 -7.80 29.15
N LEU A 114 17.48 -7.74 30.34
CA LEU A 114 17.18 -8.65 31.45
C LEU A 114 15.75 -8.46 31.97
N GLU A 115 15.28 -7.22 32.06
CA GLU A 115 13.94 -6.93 32.56
C GLU A 115 12.86 -7.44 31.61
N ILE A 116 13.01 -7.18 30.31
CA ILE A 116 12.07 -7.67 29.29
C ILE A 116 12.02 -9.21 29.30
N GLN A 117 13.16 -9.88 29.52
CA GLN A 117 13.24 -11.33 29.55
C GLN A 117 12.47 -11.94 30.74
N LYS A 118 12.35 -11.23 31.87
CA LYS A 118 11.58 -11.69 33.03
C LYS A 118 10.07 -11.66 32.79
N LEU A 119 9.60 -10.93 31.78
CA LEU A 119 8.18 -10.71 31.51
C LEU A 119 7.46 -11.90 30.85
N GLY A 120 8.14 -13.04 30.60
CA GLY A 120 7.60 -14.19 29.88
C GLY A 120 6.19 -14.63 30.35
N PRO A 121 5.96 -14.87 31.66
CA PRO A 121 4.64 -15.23 32.18
C PRO A 121 3.62 -14.07 32.19
N ALA A 122 4.07 -12.83 32.44
CA ALA A 122 3.20 -11.64 32.51
C ALA A 122 2.71 -11.18 31.12
N ALA A 123 3.49 -11.41 30.06
CA ALA A 123 3.13 -11.11 28.67
C ALA A 123 1.89 -11.87 28.17
N GLN A 124 1.55 -13.00 28.81
CA GLN A 124 0.35 -13.78 28.49
C GLN A 124 -0.91 -13.20 29.13
N ALA A 125 -0.78 -12.48 30.25
CA ALA A 125 -1.89 -11.83 30.95
C ALA A 125 -2.17 -10.39 30.43
N GLY A 126 -1.12 -9.67 29.99
CA GLY A 126 -1.24 -8.31 29.44
C GLY A 126 -1.75 -7.27 30.46
N GLY A 127 -2.14 -6.09 29.97
CA GLY A 127 -2.80 -5.05 30.78
C GLY A 127 -1.87 -4.05 31.48
N PRO A 128 -2.42 -3.16 32.35
CA PRO A 128 -1.67 -2.04 32.95
C PRO A 128 -0.47 -2.47 33.81
N SER A 129 -0.56 -3.63 34.47
CA SER A 129 0.56 -4.20 35.24
C SER A 129 1.75 -4.54 34.35
N PHE A 130 1.49 -5.10 33.16
CA PHE A 130 2.54 -5.40 32.18
C PHE A 130 3.19 -4.11 31.63
N ALA A 131 2.40 -3.07 31.37
CA ALA A 131 2.92 -1.77 30.93
C ALA A 131 3.88 -1.15 31.96
N TRP A 132 3.53 -1.24 33.24
CA TRP A 132 4.36 -0.80 34.34
C TRP A 132 5.69 -1.56 34.39
N GLU A 133 5.65 -2.89 34.25
CA GLU A 133 6.86 -3.73 34.26
C GLU A 133 7.81 -3.44 33.07
N VAL A 134 7.29 -3.05 31.90
CA VAL A 134 8.12 -2.65 30.74
C VAL A 134 8.71 -1.23 30.89
N SER A 135 8.13 -0.37 31.74
CA SER A 135 8.52 1.05 31.84
C SER A 135 9.96 1.29 32.31
N ASN A 136 10.46 0.43 33.20
CA ASN A 136 11.86 0.45 33.63
C ASN A 136 12.79 0.17 32.43
N ALA A 137 12.47 -0.84 31.63
CA ALA A 137 13.25 -1.20 30.46
C ALA A 137 13.25 -0.10 29.39
N GLN A 138 12.13 0.61 29.19
CA GLN A 138 12.04 1.78 28.30
C GLN A 138 12.90 2.94 28.80
N THR A 139 12.85 3.20 30.10
CA THR A 139 13.61 4.28 30.73
C THR A 139 15.12 4.04 30.61
N TRP A 140 15.59 2.84 30.93
CA TRP A 140 17.00 2.49 30.79
C TRP A 140 17.47 2.52 29.33
N MET A 141 16.66 2.04 28.38
CA MET A 141 17.01 2.09 26.95
C MET A 141 17.07 3.53 26.42
N SER A 142 16.18 4.41 26.89
CA SER A 142 16.20 5.84 26.56
C SER A 142 17.41 6.55 27.17
N ALA A 143 17.78 6.19 28.41
CA ALA A 143 18.98 6.69 29.06
C ALA A 143 20.26 6.18 28.37
N ALA A 144 20.27 4.95 27.83
CA ALA A 144 21.38 4.45 27.03
C ALA A 144 21.60 5.27 25.76
N LEU A 145 20.53 5.60 25.03
CA LEU A 145 20.58 6.55 23.89
C LEU A 145 21.17 7.91 24.28
N THR A 146 20.74 8.43 25.42
CA THR A 146 21.24 9.72 25.93
C THR A 146 22.74 9.66 26.21
N ASN A 147 23.24 8.57 26.79
CA ASN A 147 24.68 8.39 27.03
C ASN A 147 25.50 8.23 25.73
N GLU A 148 24.92 7.60 24.71
CA GLU A 148 25.55 7.52 23.38
C GLU A 148 25.65 8.91 22.72
N ASP A 149 24.62 9.75 22.89
CA ASP A 149 24.64 11.16 22.48
C ASP A 149 25.67 11.97 23.27
N THR A 150 25.68 11.86 24.61
CA THR A 150 26.69 12.53 25.46
C THR A 150 28.12 12.17 25.05
N CYS A 151 28.37 10.91 24.65
CA CYS A 151 29.69 10.53 24.11
C CYS A 151 30.03 11.34 22.85
N ILE A 152 29.10 11.47 21.89
CA ILE A 152 29.33 12.19 20.63
C ILE A 152 29.51 13.69 20.88
N ASP A 153 28.61 14.29 21.68
CA ASP A 153 28.62 15.71 22.01
C ASP A 153 29.90 16.12 22.76
N GLY A 154 30.51 15.19 23.50
CA GLY A 154 31.80 15.40 24.16
C GLY A 154 32.98 15.69 23.20
N PHE A 155 32.80 15.53 21.90
CA PHE A 155 33.78 15.88 20.87
C PHE A 155 33.53 17.25 20.21
N ASP A 156 32.47 17.96 20.58
CA ASP A 156 32.21 19.31 20.09
C ASP A 156 33.33 20.27 20.53
N GLY A 157 33.88 21.01 19.55
CA GLY A 157 35.04 21.89 19.77
C GLY A 157 36.39 21.16 19.89
N VAL A 158 36.43 19.83 19.77
CA VAL A 158 37.66 19.03 19.73
C VAL A 158 38.12 18.85 18.27
N GLY A 159 38.59 19.93 17.64
CA GLY A 159 39.53 19.88 16.50
C GLY A 159 39.16 19.02 15.27
N VAL A 160 37.88 18.89 14.92
CA VAL A 160 37.44 18.22 13.68
C VAL A 160 37.48 19.17 12.46
N GLY A 161 37.71 20.48 12.69
CA GLY A 161 37.70 21.53 11.66
C GLY A 161 38.63 22.73 11.89
N GLY A 162 39.74 22.58 12.63
CA GLY A 162 40.75 23.65 12.75
C GLY A 162 41.79 23.57 11.63
N GLU A 163 41.94 24.64 10.85
CA GLU A 163 43.06 24.84 9.91
C GLU A 163 44.39 24.71 10.67
N GLY A 164 45.09 23.57 10.53
CA GLY A 164 46.46 23.42 11.04
C GLY A 164 46.87 22.05 11.58
N GLY A 165 45.99 21.06 11.68
CA GLY A 165 46.30 19.73 12.25
C GLY A 165 46.03 18.55 11.31
N GLY A 166 46.76 18.45 10.20
CA GLY A 166 46.67 17.32 9.27
C GLY A 166 47.40 16.07 9.80
N GLY A 167 46.64 15.08 10.30
CA GLY A 167 47.15 13.76 10.64
C GLY A 167 46.04 12.70 10.73
N ASP A 168 46.41 11.42 10.53
CA ASP A 168 45.52 10.25 10.56
C ASP A 168 44.62 10.15 11.82
N ALA A 169 45.07 10.73 12.94
CA ALA A 169 44.31 10.79 14.19
C ALA A 169 42.95 11.52 14.06
N SER A 170 42.85 12.54 13.18
CA SER A 170 41.59 13.26 12.93
C SER A 170 40.60 12.41 12.12
N ALA A 171 41.10 11.62 11.15
CA ALA A 171 40.27 10.72 10.35
C ALA A 171 39.73 9.54 11.18
N ALA A 172 40.58 8.93 12.01
CA ALA A 172 40.19 7.85 12.91
C ALA A 172 39.11 8.30 13.91
N LEU A 173 39.20 9.55 14.42
CA LEU A 173 38.20 10.12 15.32
C LEU A 173 36.86 10.38 14.63
N LYS A 174 36.86 10.92 13.40
CA LYS A 174 35.65 11.09 12.58
C LYS A 174 34.94 9.76 12.32
N VAL A 175 35.69 8.72 11.97
CA VAL A 175 35.14 7.37 11.76
C VAL A 175 34.53 6.83 13.05
N PHE A 176 35.20 7.03 14.19
CA PHE A 176 34.69 6.61 15.49
C PHE A 176 33.38 7.31 15.88
N ILE A 177 33.28 8.63 15.72
CA ILE A 177 32.05 9.39 15.98
C ILE A 177 30.91 8.85 15.10
N GLY A 178 31.18 8.56 13.83
CA GLY A 178 30.23 7.90 12.93
C GLY A 178 29.82 6.50 13.40
N THR A 179 30.74 5.72 13.98
CA THR A 179 30.42 4.43 14.60
C THR A 179 29.45 4.60 15.77
N VAL A 180 29.70 5.52 16.69
CA VAL A 180 28.80 5.76 17.83
C VAL A 180 27.43 6.27 17.34
N GLY A 181 27.41 7.14 16.33
CA GLY A 181 26.16 7.56 15.69
C GLY A 181 25.36 6.39 15.10
N ARG A 182 26.03 5.34 14.59
CA ARG A 182 25.36 4.10 14.17
C ARG A 182 24.91 3.24 15.35
N VAL A 183 25.65 3.21 16.46
CA VAL A 183 25.22 2.53 17.70
C VAL A 183 23.87 3.08 18.17
N LYS A 184 23.73 4.41 18.18
CA LYS A 184 22.46 5.11 18.48
C LYS A 184 21.29 4.63 17.66
N GLN A 185 21.49 4.37 16.38
CA GLN A 185 20.43 3.87 15.50
C GLN A 185 19.94 2.47 15.93
N TYR A 186 20.84 1.60 16.42
CA TYR A 186 20.44 0.29 16.98
C TYR A 186 19.61 0.45 18.24
N THR A 187 20.10 1.25 19.19
CA THR A 187 19.44 1.49 20.49
C THR A 187 18.07 2.17 20.29
N SER A 188 17.94 3.06 19.28
CA SER A 188 16.69 3.71 18.88
C SER A 188 15.67 2.72 18.34
N ASN A 189 16.10 1.79 17.48
CA ASN A 189 15.24 0.71 17.00
C ASN A 189 14.81 -0.22 18.13
N ALA A 190 15.71 -0.57 19.05
CA ALA A 190 15.37 -1.39 20.20
C ALA A 190 14.32 -0.71 21.09
N LEU A 191 14.47 0.59 21.39
CA LEU A 191 13.47 1.36 22.13
C LEU A 191 12.12 1.40 21.41
N ALA A 192 12.10 1.59 20.09
CA ALA A 192 10.87 1.59 19.32
C ALA A 192 10.13 0.23 19.38
N LEU A 193 10.88 -0.88 19.31
CA LEU A 193 10.32 -2.23 19.45
C LEU A 193 9.81 -2.50 20.88
N LEU A 194 10.48 -2.00 21.91
CA LEU A 194 9.98 -2.01 23.29
C LEU A 194 8.66 -1.23 23.42
N ASN A 195 8.57 -0.05 22.81
CA ASN A 195 7.35 0.76 22.86
C ASN A 195 6.20 0.04 22.15
N ALA A 196 6.47 -0.61 21.01
CA ALA A 196 5.50 -1.42 20.29
C ALA A 196 5.00 -2.64 21.10
N LEU A 197 5.87 -3.25 21.92
CA LEU A 197 5.52 -4.35 22.83
C LEU A 197 4.46 -3.92 23.84
N VAL A 198 4.59 -2.72 24.43
CA VAL A 198 3.59 -2.19 25.38
C VAL A 198 2.26 -1.96 24.68
N VAL A 199 2.25 -1.29 23.53
CA VAL A 199 1.02 -1.04 22.76
C VAL A 199 0.30 -2.34 22.41
N ALA A 200 1.03 -3.36 21.96
CA ALA A 200 0.46 -4.67 21.63
C ALA A 200 -0.15 -5.40 22.84
N ALA A 201 0.41 -5.20 24.03
CA ALA A 201 -0.01 -5.88 25.26
C ALA A 201 -1.10 -5.12 26.06
N THR A 202 -1.28 -3.81 25.84
CA THR A 202 -2.23 -2.98 26.58
C THR A 202 -3.49 -2.61 25.81
N GLU A 203 -3.42 -2.56 24.48
CA GLU A 203 -4.54 -2.07 23.68
C GLU A 203 -5.61 -3.16 23.52
N ASN A 204 -6.90 -2.86 23.70
CA ASN A 204 -7.99 -3.77 23.31
C ASN A 204 -8.38 -3.58 21.83
N SER A 205 -9.12 -4.52 21.24
CA SER A 205 -9.45 -4.41 19.80
C SER A 205 -10.35 -3.19 19.50
N SER A 206 -11.19 -2.76 20.45
CA SER A 206 -11.96 -1.52 20.40
C SER A 206 -11.08 -0.26 20.29
N ASP A 207 -10.00 -0.17 21.07
CA ASP A 207 -9.08 0.97 21.05
C ASP A 207 -8.25 0.99 19.77
N PHE A 208 -7.84 -0.18 19.28
CA PHE A 208 -7.22 -0.33 17.96
C PHE A 208 -8.12 0.23 16.85
N ILE A 209 -9.41 -0.13 16.83
CA ILE A 209 -10.37 0.37 15.84
C ILE A 209 -10.53 1.88 15.97
N ARG A 210 -10.65 2.40 17.20
CA ARG A 210 -10.80 3.84 17.46
C ARG A 210 -9.62 4.63 16.91
N ARG A 211 -8.39 4.21 17.23
CA ARG A 211 -7.16 4.84 16.76
C ARG A 211 -7.01 4.74 15.25
N SER A 212 -7.32 3.57 14.67
CA SER A 212 -7.27 3.40 13.21
C SER A 212 -8.32 4.26 12.49
N CYS A 213 -9.49 4.46 13.07
CA CYS A 213 -10.52 5.35 12.52
C CYS A 213 -10.19 6.85 12.66
N ALA A 214 -9.21 7.22 13.49
CA ALA A 214 -8.84 8.63 13.71
C ALA A 214 -8.21 9.29 12.46
N VAL A 215 -7.65 8.51 11.54
CA VAL A 215 -7.11 9.03 10.26
C VAL A 215 -8.20 9.28 9.20
N THR A 216 -9.45 8.89 9.48
CA THR A 216 -10.55 8.99 8.52
C THR A 216 -11.34 10.29 8.69
N LEU A 217 -11.91 10.81 7.60
CA LEU A 217 -12.73 12.03 7.61
C LEU A 217 -13.99 11.87 8.48
N TYR A 218 -14.59 10.69 8.50
CA TYR A 218 -15.80 10.40 9.28
C TYR A 218 -15.48 9.42 10.41
N SER A 219 -14.54 9.79 11.29
CA SER A 219 -13.96 8.95 12.35
C SER A 219 -14.99 8.29 13.27
N GLN A 220 -16.01 9.02 13.72
CA GLN A 220 -17.06 8.45 14.58
C GLN A 220 -17.92 7.43 13.84
N LEU A 221 -18.23 7.70 12.57
CA LEU A 221 -18.97 6.76 11.71
C LEU A 221 -18.15 5.50 11.46
N CYS A 222 -16.85 5.66 11.19
CA CYS A 222 -15.89 4.58 11.03
C CYS A 222 -15.92 3.68 12.27
N TYR A 223 -15.67 4.24 13.46
CA TYR A 223 -15.61 3.49 14.72
C TYR A 223 -16.93 2.76 15.00
N ASN A 224 -18.06 3.47 14.96
CA ASN A 224 -19.36 2.87 15.25
C ASN A 224 -19.73 1.74 14.28
N SER A 225 -19.29 1.84 13.03
CA SER A 225 -19.57 0.83 12.00
C SER A 225 -18.67 -0.41 12.08
N LEU A 226 -17.45 -0.26 12.61
CA LEU A 226 -16.46 -1.32 12.68
C LEU A 226 -16.38 -1.99 14.06
N LYS A 227 -16.83 -1.32 15.12
CA LYS A 227 -16.90 -1.89 16.47
C LYS A 227 -17.62 -3.25 16.55
N PRO A 228 -18.74 -3.49 15.85
CA PRO A 228 -19.38 -4.82 15.85
C PRO A 228 -18.50 -5.94 15.29
N TYR A 229 -17.46 -5.61 14.51
CA TYR A 229 -16.53 -6.55 13.89
C TYR A 229 -15.23 -6.72 14.71
N GLU A 230 -15.20 -6.25 15.96
CA GLU A 230 -14.01 -6.28 16.83
C GLU A 230 -13.34 -7.66 16.93
N SER A 231 -14.15 -8.72 17.04
CA SER A 231 -13.69 -10.11 17.13
C SER A 231 -13.07 -10.62 15.81
N THR A 232 -13.49 -10.08 14.67
CA THR A 232 -12.95 -10.39 13.34
C THR A 232 -11.71 -9.57 13.02
N VAL A 233 -11.69 -8.30 13.44
CA VAL A 233 -10.57 -7.37 13.20
C VAL A 233 -9.32 -7.83 13.94
N ARG A 234 -9.42 -8.32 15.19
CA ARG A 234 -8.29 -8.86 15.97
C ARG A 234 -7.01 -8.01 15.89
N ARG A 235 -7.15 -6.68 15.95
CA ARG A 235 -6.05 -5.70 15.86
C ARG A 235 -5.18 -5.78 14.60
N SER A 236 -5.73 -6.25 13.48
CA SER A 236 -5.01 -6.30 12.20
C SER A 236 -5.50 -5.18 11.27
N PRO A 237 -4.60 -4.31 10.78
CA PRO A 237 -4.96 -3.26 9.80
C PRO A 237 -5.53 -3.83 8.49
N LEU A 238 -5.10 -5.05 8.11
CA LEU A 238 -5.57 -5.76 6.93
C LEU A 238 -7.03 -6.18 7.09
N THR A 239 -7.35 -6.90 8.16
CA THR A 239 -8.73 -7.35 8.44
C THR A 239 -9.65 -6.17 8.74
N LEU A 240 -9.13 -5.09 9.34
CA LEU A 240 -9.86 -3.83 9.50
C LEU A 240 -10.26 -3.21 8.17
N SER A 241 -9.33 -3.14 7.20
CA SER A 241 -9.60 -2.59 5.87
C SER A 241 -10.58 -3.45 5.08
N ILE A 242 -10.48 -4.78 5.19
CA ILE A 242 -11.43 -5.73 4.60
C ILE A 242 -12.82 -5.55 5.23
N ALA A 243 -12.90 -5.44 6.56
CA ALA A 243 -14.15 -5.20 7.27
C ALA A 243 -14.79 -3.88 6.83
N ALA A 244 -14.02 -2.81 6.67
CA ALA A 244 -14.50 -1.52 6.19
C ALA A 244 -15.05 -1.59 4.75
N ALA A 245 -14.35 -2.27 3.85
CA ALA A 245 -14.82 -2.50 2.48
C ALA A 245 -16.12 -3.31 2.45
N ASN A 246 -16.23 -4.36 3.27
CA ASN A 246 -17.44 -5.17 3.38
C ASN A 246 -18.63 -4.42 3.99
N VAL A 247 -18.37 -3.55 4.98
CA VAL A 247 -19.39 -2.66 5.55
C VAL A 247 -19.90 -1.71 4.47
N SER A 248 -19.00 -1.05 3.72
CA SER A 248 -19.37 -0.20 2.59
C SER A 248 -20.22 -0.97 1.57
N LEU A 249 -19.78 -2.16 1.13
CA LEU A 249 -20.51 -3.02 0.20
C LEU A 249 -21.94 -3.34 0.68
N SER A 250 -22.09 -3.70 1.96
CA SER A 250 -23.40 -3.97 2.56
C SER A 250 -24.32 -2.74 2.51
N LYS A 251 -23.78 -1.54 2.78
CA LYS A 251 -24.54 -0.29 2.76
C LYS A 251 -24.94 0.14 1.35
N ILE A 252 -24.04 -0.05 0.36
CA ILE A 252 -24.33 0.17 -1.05
C ILE A 252 -25.48 -0.74 -1.51
N ASN A 253 -25.40 -2.04 -1.23
CA ASN A 253 -26.44 -3.00 -1.61
C ASN A 253 -27.80 -2.66 -1.01
N ASN A 254 -27.84 -2.26 0.27
CA ASN A 254 -29.08 -1.85 0.93
C ASN A 254 -29.66 -0.56 0.31
N ALA A 255 -28.81 0.42 -0.03
CA ALA A 255 -29.25 1.61 -0.75
C ALA A 255 -29.79 1.28 -2.16
N SER A 256 -29.15 0.36 -2.88
CA SER A 256 -29.60 -0.08 -4.21
C SER A 256 -30.98 -0.73 -4.16
N LEU A 257 -31.20 -1.63 -3.19
CA LEU A 257 -32.51 -2.25 -2.96
C LEU A 257 -33.60 -1.21 -2.66
N GLN A 258 -33.30 -0.24 -1.79
CA GLN A 258 -34.23 0.84 -1.48
C GLN A 258 -34.52 1.72 -2.71
N ALA A 259 -33.52 2.02 -3.53
CA ALA A 259 -33.72 2.77 -4.77
C ALA A 259 -34.64 2.01 -5.73
N ALA A 260 -34.49 0.69 -5.84
CA ALA A 260 -35.32 -0.17 -6.67
C ALA A 260 -36.78 -0.22 -6.18
N GLU A 261 -36.98 -0.22 -4.87
CA GLU A 261 -38.32 -0.17 -4.28
C GLU A 261 -39.00 1.19 -4.49
N LEU A 262 -38.30 2.29 -4.22
CA LEU A 262 -38.80 3.64 -4.49
C LEU A 262 -39.16 3.82 -5.97
N ARG A 263 -38.39 3.20 -6.87
CA ARG A 263 -38.65 3.25 -8.32
C ARG A 263 -40.01 2.68 -8.67
N ARG A 264 -40.44 1.59 -8.02
CA ARG A 264 -41.74 0.94 -8.29
C ARG A 264 -42.91 1.86 -7.95
N ASN A 265 -42.74 2.74 -6.97
CA ASN A 265 -43.76 3.68 -6.48
C ASN A 265 -43.59 5.09 -7.03
N SER A 266 -42.72 5.28 -8.02
CA SER A 266 -42.41 6.59 -8.61
C SER A 266 -42.70 6.59 -10.11
N ALA A 267 -43.08 7.75 -10.63
CA ALA A 267 -43.32 7.98 -12.05
C ALA A 267 -42.43 9.09 -12.62
N GLY A 268 -42.41 9.21 -13.95
CA GLY A 268 -41.72 10.28 -14.67
C GLY A 268 -40.23 10.37 -14.35
N ARG A 269 -39.73 11.60 -14.19
CA ARG A 269 -38.30 11.90 -13.98
C ARG A 269 -37.74 11.23 -12.71
N VAL A 270 -38.54 11.11 -11.65
CA VAL A 270 -38.10 10.48 -10.39
C VAL A 270 -37.85 8.99 -10.58
N SER A 271 -38.74 8.28 -11.29
CA SER A 271 -38.56 6.86 -11.62
C SER A 271 -37.32 6.62 -12.48
N ALA A 272 -37.06 7.51 -13.45
CA ALA A 272 -35.86 7.47 -14.28
C ALA A 272 -34.58 7.70 -13.45
N ALA A 273 -34.55 8.72 -12.60
CA ALA A 273 -33.43 9.01 -11.71
C ALA A 273 -33.14 7.83 -10.75
N LEU A 274 -34.17 7.21 -10.19
CA LEU A 274 -34.05 6.02 -9.34
C LEU A 274 -33.56 4.79 -10.11
N ARG A 275 -34.01 4.56 -11.35
CA ARG A 275 -33.48 3.48 -12.21
C ARG A 275 -31.98 3.63 -12.41
N ASP A 276 -31.57 4.83 -12.79
CA ASP A 276 -30.16 5.12 -13.01
C ASP A 276 -29.39 5.04 -11.67
N CYS A 277 -29.95 5.47 -10.53
CA CYS A 277 -29.30 5.30 -9.23
C CYS A 277 -29.13 3.82 -8.83
N VAL A 278 -30.11 2.95 -9.11
CA VAL A 278 -29.95 1.49 -8.90
C VAL A 278 -28.75 0.96 -9.68
N GLU A 279 -28.57 1.42 -10.91
CA GLU A 279 -27.44 1.03 -11.75
C GLU A 279 -26.10 1.53 -11.22
N LEU A 280 -26.05 2.81 -10.82
CA LEU A 280 -24.86 3.44 -10.23
C LEU A 280 -24.44 2.75 -8.94
N LEU A 281 -25.40 2.49 -8.04
CA LEU A 281 -25.14 1.76 -6.79
C LEU A 281 -24.78 0.29 -7.05
N GLY A 282 -25.34 -0.35 -8.10
CA GLY A 282 -24.92 -1.68 -8.53
C GLY A 282 -23.47 -1.71 -8.99
N THR A 283 -23.05 -0.70 -9.75
CA THR A 283 -21.66 -0.54 -10.20
C THR A 283 -20.72 -0.25 -9.03
N ALA A 284 -21.13 0.62 -8.10
CA ALA A 284 -20.40 0.88 -6.86
C ALA A 284 -20.21 -0.40 -6.03
N ALA A 285 -21.25 -1.24 -5.91
CA ALA A 285 -21.17 -2.49 -5.18
C ALA A 285 -20.17 -3.46 -5.81
N GLU A 286 -20.19 -3.61 -7.13
CA GLU A 286 -19.24 -4.48 -7.83
C GLU A 286 -17.79 -3.98 -7.68
N LEU A 287 -17.55 -2.67 -7.81
CA LEU A 287 -16.23 -2.07 -7.61
C LEU A 287 -15.74 -2.22 -6.17
N THR A 288 -16.59 -1.97 -5.17
CA THR A 288 -16.23 -2.15 -3.75
C THR A 288 -15.94 -3.62 -3.43
N LYS A 289 -16.69 -4.55 -4.03
CA LYS A 289 -16.43 -6.00 -3.91
C LYS A 289 -15.08 -6.37 -4.52
N GLN A 290 -14.77 -5.84 -5.70
CA GLN A 290 -13.47 -6.04 -6.35
C GLN A 290 -12.34 -5.46 -5.47
N SER A 291 -12.50 -4.26 -4.91
CA SER A 291 -11.55 -3.69 -3.95
C SER A 291 -11.36 -4.61 -2.74
N ALA A 292 -12.43 -5.13 -2.14
CA ALA A 292 -12.33 -6.04 -1.00
C ALA A 292 -11.54 -7.32 -1.35
N ALA A 293 -11.70 -7.85 -2.56
CA ALA A 293 -10.95 -9.00 -3.05
C ALA A 293 -9.46 -8.69 -3.23
N GLU A 294 -9.10 -7.51 -3.76
CA GLU A 294 -7.70 -7.09 -3.86
C GLU A 294 -7.08 -6.83 -2.50
N ILE A 295 -7.81 -6.22 -1.56
CA ILE A 295 -7.34 -6.01 -0.18
C ILE A 295 -6.97 -7.34 0.47
N GLN A 296 -7.77 -8.40 0.27
CA GLN A 296 -7.47 -9.74 0.80
C GLN A 296 -6.14 -10.28 0.27
N LYS A 297 -5.80 -9.99 -0.99
CA LYS A 297 -4.53 -10.39 -1.61
C LYS A 297 -3.33 -9.61 -1.08
N LEU A 298 -3.53 -8.41 -0.51
CA LEU A 298 -2.43 -7.59 0.03
C LEU A 298 -1.67 -8.28 1.16
N GLY A 299 -2.33 -9.11 1.97
CA GLY A 299 -1.67 -9.83 3.05
C GLY A 299 -0.58 -10.79 2.54
N PRO A 300 -0.93 -11.77 1.69
CA PRO A 300 0.04 -12.66 1.03
C PRO A 300 0.98 -11.92 0.08
N ALA A 301 0.51 -10.91 -0.66
CA ALA A 301 1.33 -10.16 -1.61
C ALA A 301 2.44 -9.35 -0.93
N ALA A 302 2.15 -8.72 0.21
CA ALA A 302 3.14 -8.03 1.03
C ALA A 302 4.16 -9.00 1.66
N GLN A 303 3.79 -10.25 1.93
CA GLN A 303 4.69 -11.30 2.41
C GLN A 303 5.65 -11.80 1.31
N SER A 304 5.19 -11.86 0.07
CA SER A 304 6.01 -12.27 -1.07
C SER A 304 7.05 -11.22 -1.51
N GLY A 305 7.02 -10.00 -0.94
CA GLY A 305 7.85 -8.87 -1.37
C GLY A 305 7.73 -8.55 -2.85
N GLY A 306 6.61 -8.99 -3.45
CA GLY A 306 6.42 -9.09 -4.87
C GLY A 306 5.75 -7.84 -5.47
N PRO A 307 5.99 -7.56 -6.75
CA PRO A 307 5.32 -6.52 -7.56
C PRO A 307 3.78 -6.61 -7.57
N SER A 308 3.25 -7.78 -7.23
CA SER A 308 1.83 -8.01 -6.99
C SER A 308 1.28 -6.95 -6.03
N PHE A 309 1.94 -6.70 -4.89
CA PHE A 309 1.37 -5.86 -3.83
C PHE A 309 0.95 -4.45 -4.29
N ALA A 310 1.78 -3.78 -5.08
CA ALA A 310 1.47 -2.44 -5.60
C ALA A 310 0.32 -2.45 -6.63
N TRP A 311 0.17 -3.55 -7.38
CA TRP A 311 -0.93 -3.77 -8.31
C TRP A 311 -2.26 -3.86 -7.58
N GLU A 312 -2.33 -4.79 -6.62
CA GLU A 312 -3.54 -5.04 -5.85
C GLU A 312 -3.90 -3.80 -5.02
N ALA A 313 -2.92 -3.10 -4.45
CA ALA A 313 -3.14 -1.87 -3.71
C ALA A 313 -3.72 -0.77 -4.61
N SER A 314 -3.11 -0.56 -5.77
CA SER A 314 -3.52 0.44 -6.74
C SER A 314 -4.93 0.16 -7.29
N ASN A 315 -5.24 -1.09 -7.61
CA ASN A 315 -6.56 -1.51 -8.07
C ASN A 315 -7.60 -1.34 -6.98
N ALA A 316 -7.32 -1.79 -5.75
CA ALA A 316 -8.21 -1.61 -4.61
C ALA A 316 -8.57 -0.13 -4.38
N GLN A 317 -7.57 0.76 -4.40
CA GLN A 317 -7.77 2.21 -4.23
C GLN A 317 -8.58 2.81 -5.37
N THR A 318 -8.27 2.40 -6.61
CA THR A 318 -8.90 2.94 -7.81
C THR A 318 -10.38 2.55 -7.86
N TRP A 319 -10.70 1.28 -7.67
CA TRP A 319 -12.08 0.80 -7.70
C TRP A 319 -12.90 1.37 -6.55
N MET A 320 -12.34 1.54 -5.35
CA MET A 320 -13.04 2.13 -4.22
C MET A 320 -13.30 3.64 -4.41
N SER A 321 -12.36 4.36 -5.04
CA SER A 321 -12.55 5.76 -5.44
C SER A 321 -13.62 5.91 -6.52
N ALA A 322 -13.66 4.97 -7.47
CA ALA A 322 -14.71 4.92 -8.49
C ALA A 322 -16.08 4.56 -7.88
N ALA A 323 -16.14 3.71 -6.86
CA ALA A 323 -17.37 3.42 -6.12
C ALA A 323 -17.93 4.68 -5.43
N LEU A 324 -17.08 5.47 -4.78
CA LEU A 324 -17.44 6.79 -4.23
C LEU A 324 -18.04 7.72 -5.29
N THR A 325 -17.40 7.78 -6.46
CA THR A 325 -17.87 8.62 -7.57
C THR A 325 -19.25 8.19 -8.04
N ASN A 326 -19.53 6.87 -8.09
CA ASN A 326 -20.83 6.33 -8.46
C ASN A 326 -21.93 6.69 -7.46
N GLU A 327 -21.61 6.65 -6.17
CA GLU A 327 -22.54 7.02 -5.09
C GLU A 327 -22.90 8.51 -5.20
N ASP A 328 -21.90 9.39 -5.36
CA ASP A 328 -22.07 10.84 -5.55
C ASP A 328 -22.88 11.14 -6.82
N THR A 329 -22.58 10.41 -7.90
CA THR A 329 -23.30 10.49 -9.17
C THR A 329 -24.77 10.05 -9.05
N CYS A 330 -25.08 9.10 -8.15
CA CYS A 330 -26.48 8.75 -7.87
C CYS A 330 -27.19 9.98 -7.29
N ILE A 331 -26.57 10.67 -6.33
CA ILE A 331 -27.15 11.85 -5.69
C ILE A 331 -27.33 12.99 -6.68
N ASP A 332 -26.32 13.28 -7.50
CA ASP A 332 -26.37 14.31 -8.54
C ASP A 332 -27.47 14.07 -9.58
N GLY A 333 -27.90 12.81 -9.74
CA GLY A 333 -29.07 12.45 -10.54
C GLY A 333 -30.38 13.09 -10.10
N PHE A 334 -30.40 13.68 -8.90
CA PHE A 334 -31.54 14.34 -8.28
C PHE A 334 -31.29 15.85 -8.08
N SER A 335 -30.37 16.46 -8.84
CA SER A 335 -30.12 17.91 -8.76
C SER A 335 -31.20 18.74 -9.49
N ASP A 336 -31.78 18.18 -10.56
CA ASP A 336 -32.70 18.90 -11.48
C ASP A 336 -34.20 18.64 -11.22
N ALA A 337 -34.56 17.72 -10.32
CA ALA A 337 -35.94 17.63 -9.87
C ALA A 337 -36.11 18.63 -8.72
N GLY A 338 -36.71 19.78 -9.03
CA GLY A 338 -36.78 20.94 -8.13
C GLY A 338 -37.43 20.72 -6.76
N ARG A 339 -37.81 21.83 -6.09
CA ARG A 339 -38.24 21.99 -4.68
C ARG A 339 -39.42 21.14 -4.15
N GLY A 340 -39.76 20.00 -4.76
CA GLY A 340 -40.89 19.14 -4.42
C GLY A 340 -40.53 17.67 -4.24
N TYR A 341 -39.39 17.34 -3.65
CA TYR A 341 -39.16 15.96 -3.24
C TYR A 341 -40.08 15.60 -2.07
N ALA A 342 -40.86 14.53 -2.23
CA ALA A 342 -41.51 13.88 -1.10
C ALA A 342 -40.44 13.58 -0.03
N ALA A 343 -40.78 13.74 1.26
CA ALA A 343 -39.85 13.54 2.37
C ALA A 343 -39.08 12.20 2.29
N VAL A 344 -39.72 11.17 1.73
CA VAL A 344 -39.17 9.85 1.47
C VAL A 344 -37.91 9.90 0.57
N LEU A 345 -37.91 10.70 -0.50
CA LEU A 345 -36.77 10.79 -1.42
C LEU A 345 -35.62 11.59 -0.81
N LYS A 346 -35.91 12.64 -0.03
CA LYS A 346 -34.90 13.37 0.74
C LYS A 346 -34.21 12.47 1.78
N ALA A 347 -34.98 11.61 2.45
CA ALA A 347 -34.46 10.62 3.40
C ALA A 347 -33.56 9.60 2.69
N PHE A 348 -33.96 9.13 1.50
CA PHE A 348 -33.13 8.26 0.66
C PHE A 348 -31.79 8.90 0.28
N LEU A 349 -31.79 10.12 -0.25
CA LEU A 349 -30.53 10.80 -0.64
C LEU A 349 -29.62 11.05 0.56
N THR A 350 -30.19 11.34 1.74
CA THR A 350 -29.41 11.44 2.98
C THR A 350 -28.77 10.10 3.36
N LYS A 351 -29.44 8.98 3.09
CA LYS A 351 -28.88 7.64 3.28
C LYS A 351 -27.76 7.36 2.27
N VAL A 352 -27.90 7.75 1.00
CA VAL A 352 -26.84 7.60 -0.01
C VAL A 352 -25.59 8.41 0.36
N ARG A 353 -25.73 9.66 0.86
CA ARG A 353 -24.59 10.41 1.41
C ARG A 353 -23.90 9.68 2.55
N ARG A 354 -24.66 8.96 3.38
CA ARG A 354 -24.07 8.14 4.44
C ARG A 354 -23.32 6.92 3.87
N VAL A 355 -23.75 6.37 2.73
CA VAL A 355 -23.00 5.33 2.00
C VAL A 355 -21.62 5.86 1.57
N GLU A 356 -21.57 7.07 0.99
CA GLU A 356 -20.30 7.72 0.62
C GLU A 356 -19.35 7.86 1.78
N GLN A 357 -19.89 8.22 2.96
CA GLN A 357 -19.08 8.32 4.17
C GLN A 357 -18.48 6.97 4.59
N TYR A 358 -19.20 5.86 4.43
CA TYR A 358 -18.65 4.51 4.68
C TYR A 358 -17.56 4.14 3.66
N THR A 359 -17.80 4.39 2.37
CA THR A 359 -16.84 4.07 1.31
C THR A 359 -15.59 4.96 1.42
N SER A 360 -15.74 6.21 1.87
CA SER A 360 -14.65 7.16 2.13
C SER A 360 -13.78 6.70 3.31
N ASN A 361 -14.41 6.27 4.40
CA ASN A 361 -13.68 5.69 5.53
C ASN A 361 -12.94 4.40 5.14
N ALA A 362 -13.55 3.54 4.32
CA ALA A 362 -12.89 2.33 3.82
C ALA A 362 -11.67 2.67 2.95
N LEU A 363 -11.76 3.67 2.07
CA LEU A 363 -10.64 4.13 1.24
C LEU A 363 -9.52 4.72 2.09
N ALA A 364 -9.84 5.51 3.13
CA ALA A 364 -8.85 6.07 4.04
C ALA A 364 -8.10 4.98 4.82
N LEU A 365 -8.81 3.97 5.33
CA LEU A 365 -8.19 2.82 6.01
C LEU A 365 -7.33 1.99 5.05
N LEU A 366 -7.77 1.81 3.80
CA LEU A 366 -6.98 1.18 2.75
C LEU A 366 -5.69 1.96 2.47
N ASN A 367 -5.76 3.29 2.36
CA ASN A 367 -4.57 4.11 2.14
C ASN A 367 -3.59 3.98 3.31
N ALA A 368 -4.09 4.02 4.55
CA ALA A 368 -3.27 3.81 5.75
C ALA A 368 -2.64 2.40 5.78
N LEU A 369 -3.39 1.37 5.38
CA LEU A 369 -2.87 0.01 5.22
C LEU A 369 -1.76 -0.05 4.16
N VAL A 370 -1.97 0.55 3.00
CA VAL A 370 -0.99 0.58 1.90
C VAL A 370 0.26 1.35 2.33
N GLU A 371 0.13 2.46 3.06
CA GLU A 371 1.26 3.19 3.62
C GLU A 371 2.08 2.33 4.59
N VAL A 372 1.40 1.63 5.52
CA VAL A 372 2.05 0.67 6.42
C VAL A 372 2.75 -0.44 5.62
N LEU A 373 2.10 -1.03 4.62
CA LEU A 373 2.64 -2.16 3.84
C LEU A 373 3.73 -1.74 2.82
N THR A 374 3.69 -0.53 2.27
CA THR A 374 4.74 0.01 1.40
C THR A 374 6.01 0.32 2.19
N ALA A 375 5.88 0.81 3.42
CA ALA A 375 7.01 0.95 4.34
C ALA A 375 7.70 -0.40 4.67
N ILE A 376 6.99 -1.52 4.45
CA ILE A 376 7.43 -2.90 4.74
C ILE A 376 8.19 -3.56 3.56
N SER A 377 8.10 -3.08 2.30
CA SER A 377 8.70 -3.73 1.11
C SER A 377 9.62 -2.83 0.26
N PRO A 378 10.96 -2.85 0.46
CA PRO A 378 11.89 -1.95 -0.24
C PRO A 378 12.69 -2.59 -1.40
N THR A 379 12.33 -3.77 -1.92
CA THR A 379 12.68 -4.07 -3.33
C THR A 379 12.10 -3.00 -4.27
N ALA A 380 11.08 -2.26 -3.82
CA ALA A 380 10.47 -1.15 -4.52
C ALA A 380 11.47 -0.04 -4.88
N VAL A 381 12.23 0.58 -3.97
CA VAL A 381 12.83 1.90 -4.28
C VAL A 381 13.92 1.88 -5.35
N SER A 382 14.87 0.92 -5.33
CA SER A 382 15.87 0.77 -6.42
C SER A 382 15.29 0.12 -7.69
N ALA A 383 14.22 -0.67 -7.59
CA ALA A 383 13.49 -1.17 -8.76
C ALA A 383 12.56 -0.11 -9.37
N THR A 384 12.11 0.89 -8.60
CA THR A 384 11.15 1.92 -9.06
C THR A 384 11.79 2.83 -10.09
N THR A 385 13.06 3.22 -9.93
CA THR A 385 13.76 4.03 -10.94
C THR A 385 13.94 3.23 -12.24
N ASN A 386 14.44 2.00 -12.16
CA ASN A 386 14.60 1.12 -13.33
C ASN A 386 13.27 0.72 -13.99
N SER A 387 12.18 0.60 -13.22
CA SER A 387 10.87 0.26 -13.76
C SER A 387 10.06 1.47 -14.24
N THR A 388 10.25 2.66 -13.66
CA THR A 388 9.68 3.89 -14.24
C THR A 388 10.37 4.23 -15.56
N ASP A 389 11.69 4.01 -15.66
CA ASP A 389 12.42 4.09 -16.92
C ASP A 389 11.93 3.04 -17.93
N PHE A 390 11.68 1.81 -17.48
CA PHE A 390 11.08 0.77 -18.33
C PHE A 390 9.70 1.18 -18.84
N ILE A 391 8.81 1.66 -17.98
CA ILE A 391 7.49 2.17 -18.39
C ILE A 391 7.65 3.33 -19.36
N SER A 392 8.59 4.24 -19.12
CA SER A 392 8.85 5.36 -20.03
C SER A 392 9.23 4.85 -21.42
N ARG A 393 10.10 3.83 -21.52
CA ARG A 393 10.47 3.19 -22.79
C ARG A 393 9.31 2.43 -23.43
N SER A 394 8.56 1.63 -22.67
CA SER A 394 7.38 0.92 -23.18
C SER A 394 6.32 1.90 -23.69
N CYS A 395 6.13 3.02 -23.00
CA CYS A 395 5.20 4.07 -23.43
C CYS A 395 5.67 4.83 -24.66
N ALA A 396 6.96 4.77 -25.03
CA ALA A 396 7.50 5.49 -26.19
C ALA A 396 6.96 4.97 -27.53
N VAL A 397 6.47 3.72 -27.58
CA VAL A 397 5.84 3.14 -28.79
C VAL A 397 4.38 3.57 -28.95
N THR A 398 3.81 4.24 -27.94
CA THR A 398 2.40 4.65 -27.93
C THR A 398 2.21 6.02 -28.57
N LEU A 399 1.01 6.29 -29.07
CA LEU A 399 0.66 7.60 -29.65
C LEU A 399 0.61 8.71 -28.60
N TYR A 400 0.34 8.37 -27.33
CA TYR A 400 0.24 9.33 -26.23
C TYR A 400 1.20 8.97 -25.07
N PRO A 401 2.52 9.09 -25.27
CA PRO A 401 3.55 8.56 -24.35
C PRO A 401 3.51 9.22 -22.96
N ASN A 402 3.25 10.53 -22.88
CA ASN A 402 3.13 11.22 -21.60
C ASN A 402 1.90 10.76 -20.80
N LEU A 403 0.77 10.55 -21.47
CA LEU A 403 -0.45 10.05 -20.83
C LEU A 403 -0.27 8.61 -20.37
N CYS A 404 0.38 7.77 -21.19
CA CYS A 404 0.78 6.41 -20.85
C CYS A 404 1.67 6.39 -19.61
N TYR A 405 2.76 7.15 -19.60
CA TYR A 405 3.70 7.17 -18.49
C TYR A 405 3.05 7.68 -17.20
N THR A 406 2.32 8.80 -17.26
CA THR A 406 1.72 9.40 -16.06
C THR A 406 0.64 8.52 -15.44
N SER A 407 -0.09 7.75 -16.25
CA SER A 407 -1.09 6.79 -15.76
C SER A 407 -0.46 5.50 -15.25
N LEU A 408 0.67 5.08 -15.83
CA LEU A 408 1.32 3.81 -15.50
C LEU A 408 2.43 3.90 -14.45
N LYS A 409 3.04 5.06 -14.21
CA LYS A 409 4.19 5.20 -13.28
C LYS A 409 3.89 4.73 -11.85
N ARG A 410 2.62 4.78 -11.42
CA ARG A 410 2.18 4.25 -10.12
C ARG A 410 2.23 2.72 -10.02
N TYR A 411 2.33 2.04 -11.16
CA TYR A 411 2.48 0.59 -11.31
C TYR A 411 3.94 0.20 -11.63
N ALA A 412 4.92 1.13 -11.54
CA ALA A 412 6.33 0.86 -11.85
C ALA A 412 6.89 -0.30 -11.03
N THR A 413 6.60 -0.36 -9.74
CA THR A 413 7.04 -1.46 -8.89
C THR A 413 6.39 -2.79 -9.25
N THR A 414 5.30 -2.79 -10.02
CA THR A 414 4.50 -3.97 -10.42
C THR A 414 4.95 -4.58 -11.73
N VAL A 415 5.26 -3.74 -12.72
CA VAL A 415 5.41 -4.22 -14.10
C VAL A 415 6.62 -5.13 -14.31
N LYS A 416 7.54 -5.28 -13.35
CA LYS A 416 8.71 -6.19 -13.43
C LYS A 416 9.57 -6.03 -14.70
N GLN A 417 9.50 -4.89 -15.37
CA GLN A 417 10.08 -4.75 -16.71
C GLN A 417 9.53 -5.77 -17.73
N SER A 418 8.28 -6.22 -17.55
CA SER A 418 7.59 -7.13 -18.44
C SER A 418 6.65 -6.33 -19.35
N PRO A 419 6.82 -6.42 -20.68
CA PRO A 419 5.89 -5.79 -21.63
C PRO A 419 4.44 -6.23 -21.40
N LEU A 420 4.23 -7.52 -21.10
CA LEU A 420 2.90 -8.10 -20.90
C LEU A 420 2.15 -7.44 -19.74
N THR A 421 2.81 -7.26 -18.59
CA THR A 421 2.18 -6.64 -17.41
C THR A 421 1.95 -5.14 -17.61
N VAL A 422 2.79 -4.45 -18.39
CA VAL A 422 2.55 -3.05 -18.79
C VAL A 422 1.29 -2.96 -19.65
N ALA A 423 1.08 -3.89 -20.59
CA ALA A 423 -0.11 -3.92 -21.43
C ALA A 423 -1.39 -4.23 -20.62
N VAL A 424 -1.35 -5.19 -19.68
CA VAL A 424 -2.46 -5.46 -18.75
C VAL A 424 -2.77 -4.22 -17.91
N ALA A 425 -1.75 -3.55 -17.38
CA ALA A 425 -1.90 -2.31 -16.61
C ALA A 425 -2.59 -1.20 -17.41
N ALA A 426 -2.18 -1.01 -18.66
CA ALA A 426 -2.79 -0.03 -19.53
C ALA A 426 -4.26 -0.37 -19.85
N ALA A 427 -4.57 -1.65 -20.07
CA ALA A 427 -5.92 -2.12 -20.33
C ALA A 427 -6.85 -1.94 -19.11
N ASP A 428 -6.37 -2.23 -17.89
CA ASP A 428 -7.15 -1.99 -16.67
C ASP A 428 -7.37 -0.50 -16.39
N VAL A 429 -6.36 0.34 -16.65
CA VAL A 429 -6.52 1.80 -16.58
C VAL A 429 -7.57 2.28 -17.58
N SER A 430 -7.53 1.81 -18.82
CA SER A 430 -8.53 2.12 -19.84
C SER A 430 -9.93 1.69 -19.39
N LEU A 431 -10.10 0.46 -18.90
CA LEU A 431 -11.39 -0.06 -18.41
C LEU A 431 -12.03 0.85 -17.36
N VAL A 432 -11.23 1.32 -16.39
CA VAL A 432 -11.70 2.24 -15.36
C VAL A 432 -12.14 3.57 -15.96
N LYS A 433 -11.39 4.11 -16.94
CA LYS A 433 -11.69 5.39 -17.58
C LYS A 433 -12.93 5.32 -18.48
N ILE A 434 -13.13 4.20 -19.18
CA ILE A 434 -14.34 3.93 -19.97
C ILE A 434 -15.57 3.90 -19.07
N LYS A 435 -15.50 3.15 -17.95
CA LYS A 435 -16.60 3.11 -16.98
C LYS A 435 -16.91 4.50 -16.44
N ASP A 436 -15.90 5.26 -16.05
CA ASP A 436 -16.04 6.64 -15.57
C ASP A 436 -16.67 7.60 -16.62
N ALA A 437 -16.36 7.43 -17.91
CA ALA A 437 -17.02 8.18 -18.98
C ALA A 437 -18.48 7.74 -19.20
N ALA A 438 -18.76 6.42 -19.23
CA ALA A 438 -20.12 5.88 -19.36
C ALA A 438 -21.04 6.45 -18.27
N LEU A 439 -20.53 6.55 -17.05
CA LEU A 439 -21.24 7.11 -15.91
C LEU A 439 -21.57 8.59 -16.10
N GLN A 440 -20.62 9.40 -16.55
CA GLN A 440 -20.89 10.81 -16.84
C GLN A 440 -21.92 10.97 -17.97
N ALA A 441 -21.92 10.10 -18.98
CA ALA A 441 -22.92 10.10 -20.04
C ALA A 441 -24.33 9.83 -19.50
N VAL A 442 -24.48 8.88 -18.55
CA VAL A 442 -25.75 8.62 -17.85
C VAL A 442 -26.26 9.89 -17.13
N VAL A 443 -25.37 10.62 -16.46
CA VAL A 443 -25.74 11.88 -15.76
C VAL A 443 -26.22 12.93 -16.74
N LEU A 444 -25.43 13.21 -17.77
CA LEU A 444 -25.77 14.25 -18.75
C LEU A 444 -27.07 13.94 -19.47
N ARG A 445 -27.36 12.65 -19.70
CA ARG A 445 -28.61 12.22 -20.34
C ARG A 445 -29.82 12.67 -19.53
N ARG A 446 -29.75 12.67 -18.20
CA ARG A 446 -30.87 13.05 -17.30
C ARG A 446 -31.24 14.53 -17.40
N GLY A 447 -30.24 15.40 -17.60
CA GLY A 447 -30.43 16.84 -17.79
C GLY A 447 -30.69 17.26 -19.25
N SER A 448 -30.72 16.30 -20.17
CA SER A 448 -30.87 16.54 -21.61
C SER A 448 -32.23 16.07 -22.13
N THR A 449 -32.72 16.68 -23.20
CA THR A 449 -33.96 16.27 -23.89
C THR A 449 -33.75 16.19 -25.40
N GLY A 450 -34.72 15.59 -26.11
CA GLY A 450 -34.68 15.48 -27.56
C GLY A 450 -33.45 14.73 -28.07
N ARG A 451 -32.84 15.25 -29.15
CA ARG A 451 -31.70 14.60 -29.80
C ARG A 451 -30.50 14.41 -28.87
N ALA A 452 -30.22 15.35 -27.97
CA ALA A 452 -29.08 15.25 -27.04
C ALA A 452 -29.24 14.07 -26.07
N SER A 453 -30.46 13.81 -25.58
CA SER A 453 -30.72 12.63 -24.74
C SER A 453 -30.64 11.31 -25.51
N ALA A 454 -30.94 11.30 -26.81
CA ALA A 454 -30.79 10.12 -27.66
C ALA A 454 -29.29 9.81 -27.88
N ALA A 455 -28.51 10.79 -28.31
CA ALA A 455 -27.06 10.64 -28.50
C ALA A 455 -26.34 10.20 -27.20
N LEU A 456 -26.73 10.75 -26.05
CA LEU A 456 -26.19 10.31 -24.76
C LEU A 456 -26.61 8.90 -24.37
N ARG A 457 -27.79 8.42 -24.78
CA ARG A 457 -28.20 7.02 -24.58
C ARG A 457 -27.34 6.09 -25.42
N ASP A 458 -27.20 6.39 -26.71
CA ASP A 458 -26.44 5.57 -27.64
C ASP A 458 -24.97 5.52 -27.19
N CYS A 459 -24.40 6.66 -26.80
CA CYS A 459 -23.06 6.72 -26.25
C CYS A 459 -22.90 5.93 -24.93
N VAL A 460 -23.90 5.92 -24.03
CA VAL A 460 -23.85 5.06 -22.83
C VAL A 460 -23.73 3.59 -23.22
N ASP A 461 -24.51 3.14 -24.20
CA ASP A 461 -24.50 1.75 -24.63
C ASP A 461 -23.18 1.38 -25.35
N LEU A 462 -22.63 2.29 -26.15
CA LEU A 462 -21.32 2.16 -26.77
C LEU A 462 -20.19 2.09 -25.71
N LEU A 463 -20.17 3.00 -24.73
CA LEU A 463 -19.14 2.99 -23.69
C LEU A 463 -19.26 1.78 -22.75
N ARG A 464 -20.46 1.27 -22.48
CA ARG A 464 -20.63 -0.01 -21.76
C ARG A 464 -20.10 -1.18 -22.56
N THR A 465 -20.34 -1.18 -23.86
CA THR A 465 -19.80 -2.19 -24.78
C THR A 465 -18.27 -2.12 -24.79
N ALA A 466 -17.69 -0.92 -24.94
CA ALA A 466 -16.25 -0.70 -24.83
C ALA A 466 -15.68 -1.22 -23.50
N ALA A 467 -16.36 -0.98 -22.37
CA ALA A 467 -15.92 -1.50 -21.07
C ALA A 467 -16.00 -3.04 -21.00
N HIS A 468 -17.02 -3.65 -21.60
CA HIS A 468 -17.13 -5.11 -21.67
C HIS A 468 -15.99 -5.71 -22.49
N LEU A 469 -15.74 -5.19 -23.68
CA LEU A 469 -14.68 -5.64 -24.59
C LEU A 469 -13.30 -5.43 -23.95
N THR A 470 -13.06 -4.29 -23.30
CA THR A 470 -11.81 -4.03 -22.57
C THR A 470 -11.62 -5.03 -21.43
N LYS A 471 -12.68 -5.39 -20.70
CA LYS A 471 -12.62 -6.44 -19.67
C LYS A 471 -12.28 -7.81 -20.27
N GLN A 472 -12.82 -8.14 -21.44
CA GLN A 472 -12.45 -9.38 -22.15
C GLN A 472 -10.98 -9.34 -22.59
N SER A 473 -10.51 -8.21 -23.11
CA SER A 473 -9.09 -8.00 -23.46
C SER A 473 -8.17 -8.23 -22.25
N VAL A 474 -8.51 -7.65 -21.09
CA VAL A 474 -7.77 -7.90 -19.83
C VAL A 474 -7.75 -9.38 -19.47
N ALA A 475 -8.89 -10.06 -19.54
CA ALA A 475 -8.99 -11.48 -19.22
C ALA A 475 -8.15 -12.37 -20.15
N GLU A 476 -8.15 -12.10 -21.46
CA GLU A 476 -7.29 -12.83 -22.41
C GLU A 476 -5.81 -12.51 -22.18
N THR A 477 -5.46 -11.25 -21.94
CA THR A 477 -4.07 -10.83 -21.68
C THR A 477 -3.54 -11.45 -20.38
N GLN A 478 -4.39 -11.64 -19.37
CA GLN A 478 -4.01 -12.32 -18.12
C GLN A 478 -3.73 -13.82 -18.32
N LYS A 479 -4.37 -14.48 -19.29
CA LYS A 479 -4.08 -15.89 -19.64
C LYS A 479 -2.72 -16.07 -20.30
N LEU A 480 -2.15 -14.99 -20.86
CA LEU A 480 -0.81 -15.01 -21.45
C LEU A 480 0.31 -15.14 -20.40
N VAL A 481 0.05 -14.79 -19.14
CA VAL A 481 1.04 -14.86 -18.04
C VAL A 481 1.55 -16.29 -17.81
N PRO A 482 0.69 -17.33 -17.69
CA PRO A 482 1.13 -18.72 -17.65
C PRO A 482 1.53 -19.29 -19.03
N ALA A 483 0.93 -18.83 -20.14
CA ALA A 483 1.22 -19.34 -21.49
C ALA A 483 2.62 -18.93 -22.03
N ALA A 484 3.18 -17.82 -21.54
CA ALA A 484 4.54 -17.38 -21.86
C ALA A 484 5.63 -18.39 -21.41
N GLN A 485 5.30 -19.33 -20.52
CA GLN A 485 6.22 -20.38 -20.06
C GLN A 485 6.18 -21.66 -20.92
N SER A 486 5.13 -21.87 -21.72
CA SER A 486 4.92 -23.09 -22.52
C SER A 486 5.13 -22.91 -24.02
N GLY A 487 5.31 -21.66 -24.50
CA GLY A 487 5.79 -21.32 -25.86
C GLY A 487 5.09 -22.08 -26.99
N GLY A 488 3.92 -21.62 -27.42
CA GLY A 488 3.18 -22.25 -28.53
C GLY A 488 2.05 -21.39 -29.12
N SER A 489 1.35 -21.93 -30.13
CA SER A 489 0.28 -21.29 -30.92
C SER A 489 -0.87 -20.67 -30.13
N SER A 490 -1.08 -21.11 -28.88
CA SER A 490 -2.01 -20.50 -27.91
C SER A 490 -1.69 -19.02 -27.71
N PHE A 491 -0.42 -18.68 -27.41
CA PHE A 491 0.00 -17.31 -27.08
C PHE A 491 -0.36 -16.29 -28.17
N SER A 492 -0.16 -16.64 -29.45
CA SER A 492 -0.51 -15.79 -30.59
C SER A 492 -2.03 -15.59 -30.73
N TRP A 493 -2.82 -16.63 -30.47
CA TRP A 493 -4.27 -16.59 -30.52
C TRP A 493 -4.87 -15.72 -29.40
N GLU A 494 -4.43 -15.91 -28.16
CA GLU A 494 -4.90 -15.11 -27.02
C GLU A 494 -4.48 -13.63 -27.14
N ALA A 495 -3.28 -13.34 -27.65
CA ALA A 495 -2.83 -11.98 -27.89
C ALA A 495 -3.62 -11.29 -29.02
N SER A 496 -3.90 -12.00 -30.12
CA SER A 496 -4.75 -11.50 -31.22
C SER A 496 -6.18 -11.21 -30.77
N ASN A 497 -6.75 -12.06 -29.91
CA ASN A 497 -8.04 -11.79 -29.29
C ASN A 497 -8.00 -10.51 -28.44
N ALA A 498 -6.98 -10.36 -27.58
CA ALA A 498 -6.83 -9.17 -26.74
C ALA A 498 -6.74 -7.87 -27.56
N GLN A 499 -6.00 -7.89 -28.67
CA GLN A 499 -5.88 -6.76 -29.61
C GLN A 499 -7.22 -6.44 -30.29
N THR A 500 -7.93 -7.47 -30.74
CA THR A 500 -9.23 -7.32 -31.41
C THR A 500 -10.25 -6.68 -30.47
N TRP A 501 -10.35 -7.19 -29.23
CA TRP A 501 -11.25 -6.65 -28.23
C TRP A 501 -10.93 -5.19 -27.87
N MET A 502 -9.63 -4.85 -27.74
CA MET A 502 -9.21 -3.49 -27.42
C MET A 502 -9.43 -2.52 -28.59
N SER A 503 -9.20 -2.96 -29.84
CA SER A 503 -9.49 -2.17 -31.04
C SER A 503 -10.99 -1.88 -31.17
N ALA A 504 -11.81 -2.91 -30.94
CA ALA A 504 -13.26 -2.75 -30.94
C ALA A 504 -13.75 -1.82 -29.82
N ALA A 505 -13.12 -1.84 -28.63
CA ALA A 505 -13.41 -0.89 -27.57
C ALA A 505 -13.15 0.56 -27.99
N LEU A 506 -11.99 0.81 -28.61
CA LEU A 506 -11.63 2.13 -29.15
C LEU A 506 -12.65 2.60 -30.21
N THR A 507 -13.06 1.71 -31.14
CA THR A 507 -14.09 2.04 -32.13
C THR A 507 -15.43 2.42 -31.50
N ASN A 508 -15.82 1.78 -30.39
CA ASN A 508 -17.04 2.14 -29.68
C ASN A 508 -16.93 3.52 -29.00
N GLU A 509 -15.75 3.87 -28.49
CA GLU A 509 -15.48 5.22 -27.94
C GLU A 509 -15.57 6.29 -29.04
N ASP A 510 -14.91 6.06 -30.19
CA ASP A 510 -14.97 6.95 -31.35
C ASP A 510 -16.42 7.12 -31.85
N THR A 511 -17.15 6.00 -31.97
CA THR A 511 -18.56 6.01 -32.40
C THR A 511 -19.45 6.79 -31.42
N CYS A 512 -19.13 6.75 -30.11
CA CYS A 512 -19.84 7.58 -29.15
C CYS A 512 -19.64 9.06 -29.47
N ILE A 513 -18.41 9.50 -29.78
CA ILE A 513 -18.11 10.91 -30.12
C ILE A 513 -18.77 11.30 -31.44
N ASP A 514 -18.71 10.44 -32.46
CA ASP A 514 -19.31 10.68 -33.78
C ASP A 514 -20.83 10.87 -33.70
N GLY A 515 -21.49 10.19 -32.76
CA GLY A 515 -22.91 10.39 -32.45
C GLY A 515 -23.26 11.82 -32.02
N PHE A 516 -22.27 12.68 -31.74
CA PHE A 516 -22.46 14.08 -31.40
C PHE A 516 -22.05 15.07 -32.50
N HIS A 517 -21.68 14.60 -33.71
CA HIS A 517 -21.19 15.45 -34.79
C HIS A 517 -22.21 16.56 -35.20
N ASP A 518 -23.51 16.26 -35.14
CA ASP A 518 -24.60 17.19 -35.44
C ASP A 518 -24.83 18.28 -34.36
N PHE A 519 -24.15 18.21 -33.21
CA PHE A 519 -24.33 19.16 -32.10
C PHE A 519 -23.28 20.28 -32.08
N ARG A 520 -22.41 20.37 -33.11
CA ARG A 520 -21.27 21.31 -33.17
C ARG A 520 -21.63 22.80 -33.00
N GLY A 521 -22.90 23.19 -33.15
CA GLY A 521 -23.40 24.56 -32.89
C GLY A 521 -24.27 24.76 -31.65
N GLY A 522 -24.69 23.69 -30.94
CA GLY A 522 -25.72 23.76 -29.87
C GLY A 522 -25.47 22.91 -28.62
N ALA A 523 -24.37 22.15 -28.56
CA ALA A 523 -24.01 21.38 -27.37
C ALA A 523 -23.67 22.30 -26.18
N GLY A 524 -24.41 22.16 -25.07
CA GLY A 524 -24.11 22.86 -23.82
C GLY A 524 -22.72 22.53 -23.29
N SER A 525 -22.15 23.41 -22.46
CA SER A 525 -20.75 23.28 -21.96
C SER A 525 -20.46 21.94 -21.28
N SER A 526 -21.47 21.30 -20.70
CA SER A 526 -21.35 20.01 -20.02
C SER A 526 -21.15 18.86 -20.99
N VAL A 527 -21.82 18.87 -22.16
CA VAL A 527 -21.62 17.88 -23.23
C VAL A 527 -20.23 18.05 -23.86
N LYS A 528 -19.78 19.29 -24.08
CA LYS A 528 -18.41 19.54 -24.58
C LYS A 528 -17.33 19.01 -23.63
N ARG A 529 -17.49 19.22 -22.32
CA ARG A 529 -16.56 18.66 -21.31
C ARG A 529 -16.59 17.13 -21.29
N PHE A 530 -17.75 16.54 -21.48
CA PHE A 530 -17.89 15.08 -21.58
C PHE A 530 -17.22 14.52 -22.83
N LEU A 531 -17.43 15.12 -24.00
CA LEU A 531 -16.74 14.70 -25.22
C LEU A 531 -15.22 14.80 -25.07
N ALA A 532 -14.71 15.89 -24.49
CA ALA A 532 -13.29 16.01 -24.17
C ALA A 532 -12.79 14.94 -23.16
N LYS A 533 -13.68 14.41 -22.30
CA LYS A 533 -13.37 13.27 -21.44
C LYS A 533 -13.31 11.97 -22.25
N VAL A 534 -14.27 11.71 -23.13
CA VAL A 534 -14.27 10.53 -24.02
C VAL A 534 -13.05 10.55 -24.95
N GLU A 535 -12.70 11.69 -25.53
CA GLU A 535 -11.45 11.86 -26.30
C GLU A 535 -10.19 11.56 -25.46
N ARG A 536 -10.27 11.73 -24.14
CA ARG A 536 -9.17 11.34 -23.24
C ARG A 536 -9.22 9.85 -22.91
N VAL A 537 -10.40 9.23 -22.88
CA VAL A 537 -10.57 7.77 -22.74
C VAL A 537 -9.95 7.05 -23.95
N GLU A 538 -10.24 7.52 -25.17
CA GLU A 538 -9.66 6.99 -26.41
C GLU A 538 -8.14 6.96 -26.37
N LYS A 539 -7.52 7.98 -25.76
CA LYS A 539 -6.07 8.03 -25.59
C LYS A 539 -5.54 6.96 -24.63
N TYR A 540 -6.29 6.62 -23.58
CA TYR A 540 -5.92 5.51 -22.69
C TYR A 540 -6.07 4.15 -23.40
N THR A 541 -7.19 3.95 -24.10
CA THR A 541 -7.50 2.72 -24.86
C THR A 541 -6.51 2.52 -26.01
N SER A 542 -6.18 3.58 -26.74
CA SER A 542 -5.16 3.60 -27.80
C SER A 542 -3.76 3.25 -27.26
N ASN A 543 -3.36 3.81 -26.12
CA ASN A 543 -2.09 3.45 -25.48
C ASN A 543 -2.07 1.98 -25.06
N ALA A 544 -3.18 1.45 -24.52
CA ALA A 544 -3.28 0.04 -24.15
C ALA A 544 -3.19 -0.88 -25.37
N LEU A 545 -3.88 -0.54 -26.48
CA LEU A 545 -3.79 -1.27 -27.73
C LEU A 545 -2.38 -1.26 -28.32
N ALA A 546 -1.70 -0.11 -28.33
CA ALA A 546 -0.32 -0.01 -28.82
C ALA A 546 0.66 -0.88 -28.02
N LEU A 547 0.48 -0.93 -26.69
CA LEU A 547 1.27 -1.81 -25.82
C LEU A 547 0.96 -3.30 -26.06
N LEU A 548 -0.30 -3.67 -26.35
CA LEU A 548 -0.69 -5.04 -26.74
C LEU A 548 -0.14 -5.44 -28.12
N ASN A 549 -0.10 -4.51 -29.09
CA ASN A 549 0.50 -4.75 -30.41
C ASN A 549 2.00 -5.03 -30.29
N ALA A 550 2.69 -4.24 -29.46
CA ALA A 550 4.11 -4.44 -29.17
C ALA A 550 4.45 -5.79 -28.50
N LEU A 551 3.47 -6.56 -28.01
CA LEU A 551 3.68 -7.93 -27.49
C LEU A 551 3.71 -9.01 -28.57
N VAL A 552 3.11 -8.73 -29.74
CA VAL A 552 2.96 -9.69 -30.84
C VAL A 552 3.98 -9.43 -31.94
N ASP A 553 4.40 -8.17 -32.09
CA ASP A 553 5.36 -7.75 -33.10
C ASP A 553 6.84 -7.92 -32.69
N GLY A 554 7.12 -8.30 -31.44
CA GLY A 554 8.46 -8.49 -30.87
C GLY A 554 8.62 -9.83 -30.19
#